data_AF-A0A931S6R0-F1
#
_entry.id   AF-A0A931S6R0-F1
#
_cell.length_a   1.000
_cell.length_b   1.000
_cell.length_c   1.000
_cell.angle_alpha   90.00
_cell.angle_beta   90.00
_cell.angle_gamma   90.00
#
_symmetry.space_group_name_H-M   'P 1'
#
loop_
_entity.id
_entity.type
_entity.pdbx_description
1 polymer ?
#
loop_
_entity_poly.entity_id
_entity_poly.type
_entity_poly.pdbx_seq_one_letter_code
_entity_poly.pdbx_strand_id
1 'polypeptide(L)'
;MSPGSDGLKQRIEIIEAAYEFMLAYAAQGVSGEEGEGRATEIREQLKRSDDALEGLARLLRGLVKNKKLKPAGQCQAFIDIVETDSRHAQAAIQLVLAQRAISSQLIDNLNALIHLRALLTDLFLIDEVLKLQKVPEGR
;
A
#
# COMPACT_ATOMS: atom_id res chain seq x y z
N MET A 1 -20.75 1.36 -8.09
CA MET A 1 -19.78 0.80 -7.13
C MET A 1 -20.22 1.17 -5.71
N SER A 2 -19.87 0.39 -4.68
CA SER A 2 -20.14 0.77 -3.28
C SER A 2 -19.01 1.66 -2.75
N PRO A 3 -19.28 2.64 -1.85
CA PRO A 3 -18.28 3.60 -1.38
C PRO A 3 -16.99 2.97 -0.82
N GLY A 4 -17.09 1.80 -0.17
CA GLY A 4 -15.92 1.08 0.31
C GLY A 4 -15.05 0.46 -0.79
N SER A 5 -15.63 0.07 -1.94
CA SER A 5 -14.86 -0.49 -3.06
C SER A 5 -14.03 0.58 -3.74
N ASP A 6 -14.53 1.81 -3.75
CA ASP A 6 -13.81 2.96 -4.30
C ASP A 6 -12.69 3.40 -3.36
N GLY A 7 -12.93 3.32 -2.03
CA GLY A 7 -11.90 3.53 -1.03
C GLY A 7 -10.74 2.52 -1.07
N LEU A 8 -10.98 1.25 -1.42
CA LEU A 8 -9.89 0.28 -1.60
C LEU A 8 -9.05 0.61 -2.83
N LYS A 9 -9.69 0.86 -3.97
CA LYS A 9 -8.99 1.20 -5.22
C LYS A 9 -8.12 2.44 -5.06
N GLN A 10 -8.67 3.50 -4.46
CA GLN A 10 -7.92 4.72 -4.20
C GLN A 10 -6.67 4.47 -3.35
N ARG A 11 -6.77 3.62 -2.31
CA ARG A 11 -5.62 3.26 -1.48
C ARG A 11 -4.57 2.47 -2.24
N ILE A 12 -4.99 1.52 -3.07
CA ILE A 12 -4.08 0.76 -3.95
C ILE A 12 -3.34 1.72 -4.88
N GLU A 13 -4.06 2.61 -5.57
CA GLU A 13 -3.47 3.59 -6.49
C GLU A 13 -2.47 4.51 -5.78
N ILE A 14 -2.76 4.95 -4.54
CA ILE A 14 -1.84 5.78 -3.76
C ILE A 14 -0.56 5.02 -3.39
N ILE A 15 -0.70 3.78 -2.88
CA ILE A 15 0.46 2.98 -2.45
C ILE A 15 1.31 2.58 -3.66
N GLU A 16 0.68 2.21 -4.78
CA GLU A 16 1.34 1.87 -6.03
C GLU A 16 2.11 3.07 -6.60
N ALA A 17 1.45 4.24 -6.72
CA ALA A 17 2.10 5.45 -7.22
C ALA A 17 3.29 5.89 -6.34
N ALA A 18 3.15 5.77 -5.01
CA ALA A 18 4.26 6.04 -4.09
C ALA A 18 5.42 5.05 -4.30
N TYR A 19 5.13 3.77 -4.49
CA TYR A 19 6.14 2.74 -4.77
C TYR A 19 6.87 2.97 -6.09
N GLU A 20 6.15 3.29 -7.17
CA GLU A 20 6.75 3.62 -8.46
C GLU A 20 7.64 4.87 -8.37
N PHE A 21 7.19 5.90 -7.64
CA PHE A 21 7.99 7.08 -7.39
C PHE A 21 9.27 6.73 -6.61
N MET A 22 9.17 5.87 -5.59
CA MET A 22 10.33 5.41 -4.82
C MET A 22 11.35 4.65 -5.68
N LEU A 23 10.91 3.83 -6.63
CA LEU A 23 11.81 3.15 -7.57
C LEU A 23 12.56 4.17 -8.44
N ALA A 24 11.86 5.18 -8.97
CA ALA A 24 12.48 6.24 -9.75
C ALA A 24 13.42 7.12 -8.90
N TYR A 25 13.08 7.37 -7.65
CA TYR A 25 13.89 8.13 -6.71
C TYR A 25 15.18 7.39 -6.33
N ALA A 26 15.11 6.08 -6.08
CA ALA A 26 16.26 5.25 -5.76
C ALA A 26 17.31 5.25 -6.89
N ALA A 27 16.88 5.29 -8.16
CA ALA A 27 17.77 5.30 -9.32
C ALA A 27 18.53 6.63 -9.54
N GLN A 28 18.17 7.72 -8.84
CA GLN A 28 18.72 9.06 -9.08
C GLN A 28 20.06 9.34 -8.38
N GLY A 29 20.46 8.54 -7.39
CA GLY A 29 21.72 8.74 -6.67
C GLY A 29 21.78 9.99 -5.78
N VAL A 30 20.62 10.52 -5.33
CA VAL A 30 20.51 11.69 -4.46
C VAL A 30 21.12 11.40 -3.08
N SER A 31 22.02 12.27 -2.62
CA SER A 31 22.72 12.14 -1.33
C SER A 31 21.86 12.51 -0.12
N GLY A 32 20.74 13.21 -0.33
CA GLY A 32 19.78 13.62 0.71
C GLY A 32 19.88 15.08 1.14
N GLU A 33 20.88 15.82 0.66
CA GLU A 33 21.07 17.27 0.93
C GLU A 33 20.71 18.15 -0.28
N GLU A 34 20.60 17.58 -1.47
CA GLU A 34 20.39 18.29 -2.72
C GLU A 34 18.91 18.33 -3.14
N GLY A 35 18.33 19.53 -3.15
CA GLY A 35 17.06 19.84 -3.83
C GLY A 35 15.84 19.91 -2.93
N GLU A 36 15.50 21.12 -2.47
CA GLU A 36 14.29 21.41 -1.66
C GLU A 36 13.00 20.88 -2.30
N GLY A 37 12.90 20.86 -3.64
CA GLY A 37 11.72 20.36 -4.36
C GLY A 37 11.55 18.84 -4.31
N ARG A 38 12.57 18.06 -4.71
CA ARG A 38 12.46 16.59 -4.78
C ARG A 38 12.45 15.90 -3.43
N ALA A 39 13.18 16.45 -2.45
CA ALA A 39 13.11 15.99 -1.07
C ALA A 39 11.70 16.21 -0.48
N THR A 40 10.99 17.24 -0.92
CA THR A 40 9.59 17.47 -0.55
C THR A 40 8.66 16.46 -1.20
N GLU A 41 8.80 16.22 -2.52
CA GLU A 41 7.96 15.24 -3.24
C GLU A 41 8.08 13.83 -2.67
N ILE A 42 9.29 13.32 -2.40
CA ILE A 42 9.45 11.96 -1.83
C ILE A 42 8.77 11.85 -0.46
N ARG A 43 8.87 12.89 0.38
CA ARG A 43 8.19 12.93 1.68
C ARG A 43 6.68 12.94 1.54
N GLU A 44 6.15 13.69 0.58
CA GLU A 44 4.72 13.72 0.30
C GLU A 44 4.20 12.36 -0.17
N GLN A 45 4.93 11.67 -1.06
CA GLN A 45 4.57 10.31 -1.50
C GLN A 45 4.58 9.33 -0.33
N LEU A 46 5.63 9.35 0.50
CA LEU A 46 5.72 8.50 1.69
C LEU A 46 4.58 8.77 2.69
N LYS A 47 4.25 10.04 2.96
CA LYS A 47 3.13 10.40 3.85
C LYS A 47 1.78 9.93 3.30
N ARG A 48 1.52 10.14 2.02
CA ARG A 48 0.29 9.65 1.38
C ARG A 48 0.17 8.13 1.47
N SER A 49 1.28 7.42 1.29
CA SER A 49 1.32 5.97 1.46
C SER A 49 1.04 5.56 2.91
N ASP A 50 1.69 6.21 3.90
CA ASP A 50 1.44 6.00 5.34
C ASP A 50 -0.05 6.17 5.71
N ASP A 51 -0.67 7.26 5.25
CA ASP A 51 -2.10 7.54 5.46
C ASP A 51 -3.00 6.49 4.78
N ALA A 52 -2.61 6.03 3.58
CA ALA A 52 -3.35 5.02 2.83
C ALA A 52 -3.28 3.62 3.47
N LEU A 53 -2.27 3.35 4.30
CA LEU A 53 -2.15 2.11 5.08
C LEU A 53 -3.04 2.12 6.32
N GLU A 54 -3.33 3.29 6.90
CA GLU A 54 -4.09 3.39 8.14
C GLU A 54 -5.51 2.85 7.99
N GLY A 55 -5.85 1.81 8.76
CA GLY A 55 -7.19 1.21 8.75
C GLY A 55 -7.50 0.34 7.51
N LEU A 56 -6.50 -0.01 6.70
CA LEU A 56 -6.67 -0.83 5.50
C LEU A 56 -7.35 -2.19 5.76
N ALA A 57 -6.90 -2.90 6.81
CA ALA A 57 -7.52 -4.16 7.20
C ALA A 57 -8.99 -3.99 7.64
N ARG A 58 -9.30 -2.90 8.37
CA ARG A 58 -10.68 -2.59 8.77
C ARG A 58 -11.58 -2.37 7.56
N LEU A 59 -11.08 -1.64 6.55
CA LEU A 59 -11.78 -1.43 5.29
C LEU A 59 -12.05 -2.76 4.57
N LEU A 60 -11.05 -3.63 4.46
CA LEU A 60 -11.17 -4.95 3.81
C LEU A 60 -12.17 -5.86 4.54
N ARG A 61 -12.12 -5.93 5.88
CA ARG A 61 -13.09 -6.70 6.68
C ARG A 61 -14.52 -6.18 6.45
N GLY A 62 -14.68 -4.85 6.37
CA GLY A 62 -15.95 -4.22 6.02
C GLY A 62 -16.44 -4.62 4.63
N LEU A 63 -15.55 -4.68 3.63
CA LEU A 63 -15.88 -5.10 2.27
C LEU A 63 -16.31 -6.57 2.19
N VAL A 64 -15.56 -7.48 2.82
CA VAL A 64 -15.89 -8.91 2.91
C VAL A 64 -17.26 -9.10 3.55
N LYS A 65 -17.52 -8.42 4.67
CA LYS A 65 -18.80 -8.49 5.38
C LYS A 65 -19.96 -7.95 4.52
N ASN A 66 -19.81 -6.76 3.96
CA ASN A 66 -20.89 -6.08 3.22
C ASN A 66 -21.24 -6.79 1.91
N LYS A 67 -20.24 -7.36 1.23
CA LYS A 67 -20.43 -8.12 -0.01
C LYS A 67 -20.75 -9.60 0.23
N LYS A 68 -20.76 -10.06 1.48
CA LYS A 68 -20.96 -11.47 1.85
C LYS A 68 -20.02 -12.40 1.07
N LEU A 69 -18.75 -11.99 0.94
CA LEU A 69 -17.75 -12.74 0.19
C LEU A 69 -17.60 -14.15 0.74
N LYS A 70 -17.45 -15.12 -0.17
CA LYS A 70 -17.22 -16.52 0.17
C LYS A 70 -15.92 -17.03 -0.48
N PRO A 71 -15.20 -17.94 0.20
CA PRO A 71 -15.47 -18.42 1.57
C PRO A 71 -14.94 -17.43 2.62
N ALA A 72 -15.80 -17.02 3.55
CA ALA A 72 -15.54 -15.89 4.46
C ALA A 72 -14.34 -16.12 5.40
N GLY A 73 -14.10 -17.37 5.82
CA GLY A 73 -12.98 -17.73 6.69
C GLY A 73 -11.63 -17.48 6.02
N GLN A 74 -11.48 -17.88 4.76
CA GLN A 74 -10.25 -17.69 3.98
C GLN A 74 -10.03 -16.22 3.66
N CYS A 75 -11.09 -15.46 3.34
CA CYS A 75 -10.99 -14.01 3.18
C CYS A 75 -10.49 -13.35 4.47
N GLN A 76 -11.01 -13.77 5.62
CA GLN A 76 -10.61 -13.21 6.91
C GLN A 76 -9.15 -13.52 7.25
N ALA A 77 -8.73 -14.79 7.08
CA ALA A 77 -7.36 -15.21 7.30
C ALA A 77 -6.37 -14.47 6.39
N PHE A 78 -6.75 -14.24 5.13
CA PHE A 78 -5.94 -13.46 4.20
C PHE A 78 -5.85 -11.98 4.63
N ILE A 79 -6.94 -11.38 5.13
CA ILE A 79 -6.87 -10.01 5.66
C ILE A 79 -5.95 -9.92 6.88
N ASP A 80 -5.79 -10.97 7.69
CA ASP A 80 -4.85 -10.97 8.81
C ASP A 80 -3.39 -10.89 8.34
N ILE A 81 -3.08 -11.48 7.17
CA ILE A 81 -1.78 -11.34 6.49
C ILE A 81 -1.59 -9.90 6.02
N VAL A 82 -2.56 -9.36 5.27
CA VAL A 82 -2.54 -7.97 4.79
C VAL A 82 -2.34 -6.99 5.94
N GLU A 83 -3.02 -7.19 7.07
CA GLU A 83 -2.88 -6.32 8.25
C GLU A 83 -1.45 -6.35 8.80
N THR A 84 -0.83 -7.53 8.82
CA THR A 84 0.53 -7.70 9.33
C THR A 84 1.55 -7.04 8.41
N ASP A 85 1.48 -7.27 7.10
CA ASP A 85 2.38 -6.63 6.15
C ASP A 85 2.13 -5.13 6.04
N SER A 86 0.89 -4.66 6.20
CA SER A 86 0.57 -3.23 6.32
C SER A 86 1.32 -2.60 7.48
N ARG A 87 1.30 -3.21 8.67
CA ARG A 87 2.02 -2.69 9.85
C ARG A 87 3.53 -2.68 9.65
N HIS A 88 4.09 -3.72 9.05
CA HIS A 88 5.53 -3.77 8.77
C HIS A 88 5.95 -2.69 7.75
N ALA A 89 5.21 -2.55 6.65
CA ALA A 89 5.46 -1.52 5.65
C ALA A 89 5.32 -0.11 6.25
N GLN A 90 4.26 0.12 7.03
CA GLN A 90 3.99 1.40 7.67
C GLN A 90 5.11 1.82 8.63
N ALA A 91 5.58 0.89 9.48
CA ALA A 91 6.69 1.16 10.40
C ALA A 91 7.98 1.51 9.66
N ALA A 92 8.28 0.83 8.54
CA ALA A 92 9.46 1.14 7.73
C ALA A 92 9.35 2.52 7.05
N ILE A 93 8.17 2.88 6.52
CA ILE A 93 7.89 4.19 5.94
C ILE A 93 8.06 5.30 6.99
N GLN A 94 7.48 5.11 8.18
CA GLN A 94 7.57 6.07 9.27
C GLN A 94 9.01 6.26 9.77
N LEU A 95 9.82 5.19 9.80
CA LEU A 95 11.25 5.27 10.09
C LEU A 95 11.99 6.16 9.08
N VAL A 96 11.69 6.03 7.79
CA VAL A 96 12.29 6.87 6.74
C VAL A 96 11.80 8.32 6.86
N LEU A 97 10.51 8.54 7.10
CA LEU A 97 9.93 9.87 7.28
C LEU A 97 10.55 10.62 8.46
N ALA A 98 10.94 9.92 9.52
CA ALA A 98 11.59 10.49 10.70
C ALA A 98 13.01 11.02 10.45
N GLN A 99 13.65 10.67 9.32
CA GLN A 99 15.00 11.14 9.02
C GLN A 99 15.00 12.61 8.58
N ARG A 100 16.07 13.36 8.87
CA ARG A 100 16.24 14.75 8.40
C ARG A 100 16.42 14.83 6.89
N ALA A 101 17.19 13.91 6.34
CA ALA A 101 17.49 13.77 4.92
C ALA A 101 17.05 12.38 4.46
N ILE A 102 16.49 12.30 3.25
CA ILE A 102 16.09 11.04 2.62
C ILE A 102 16.96 10.90 1.38
N SER A 103 17.89 9.95 1.39
CA SER A 103 18.78 9.69 0.24
C SER A 103 18.19 8.61 -0.67
N SER A 104 18.67 8.56 -1.91
CA SER A 104 18.32 7.48 -2.85
C SER A 104 18.67 6.11 -2.28
N GLN A 105 19.80 5.97 -1.59
CA GLN A 105 20.18 4.70 -0.96
C GLN A 105 19.23 4.29 0.18
N LEU A 106 18.72 5.26 0.95
CA LEU A 106 17.74 4.97 2.00
C LEU A 106 16.42 4.46 1.40
N ILE A 107 15.97 5.09 0.31
CA ILE A 107 14.78 4.64 -0.42
C ILE A 107 15.01 3.31 -1.12
N ASP A 108 16.20 3.06 -1.67
CA ASP A 108 16.58 1.76 -2.24
C ASP A 108 16.49 0.64 -1.20
N ASN A 109 17.01 0.89 0.01
CA ASN A 109 16.90 -0.05 1.12
C ASN A 109 15.44 -0.28 1.55
N LEU A 110 14.61 0.77 1.56
CA LEU A 110 13.18 0.65 1.82
C LEU A 110 12.48 -0.20 0.75
N ASN A 111 12.78 0.01 -0.53
CA ASN A 111 12.24 -0.78 -1.64
C ASN A 111 12.68 -2.25 -1.61
N ALA A 112 13.88 -2.51 -1.07
CA ALA A 112 14.40 -3.85 -0.88
C ALA A 112 13.71 -4.62 0.26
N LEU A 113 12.99 -3.94 1.17
CA LEU A 113 12.20 -4.61 2.19
C LEU A 113 11.03 -5.39 1.57
N ILE A 114 10.93 -6.66 1.94
CA ILE A 114 9.95 -7.58 1.37
C ILE A 114 8.50 -7.14 1.64
N HIS A 115 8.25 -6.50 2.78
CA HIS A 115 6.89 -6.21 3.26
C HIS A 115 6.10 -5.28 2.35
N LEU A 116 6.73 -4.26 1.74
CA LEU A 116 6.01 -3.34 0.86
C LEU A 116 5.58 -4.01 -0.46
N ARG A 117 6.47 -4.86 -1.00
CA ARG A 117 6.20 -5.64 -2.22
C ARG A 117 5.15 -6.73 -1.99
N ALA A 118 5.25 -7.43 -0.86
CA ALA A 118 4.27 -8.42 -0.44
C ALA A 118 2.89 -7.76 -0.31
N LEU A 119 2.81 -6.64 0.41
CA LEU A 119 1.57 -5.92 0.62
C LEU A 119 0.90 -5.47 -0.69
N LEU A 120 1.64 -4.86 -1.62
CA LEU A 120 1.08 -4.48 -2.93
C LEU A 120 0.51 -5.69 -3.68
N THR A 121 1.24 -6.81 -3.67
CA THR A 121 0.80 -8.06 -4.29
C THR A 121 -0.46 -8.60 -3.62
N ASP A 122 -0.53 -8.56 -2.29
CA ASP A 122 -1.70 -9.01 -1.53
C ASP A 122 -2.93 -8.15 -1.82
N LEU A 123 -2.75 -6.83 -1.96
CA LEU A 123 -3.82 -5.90 -2.28
C LEU A 123 -4.38 -6.12 -3.68
N PHE A 124 -3.52 -6.37 -4.68
CA PHE A 124 -3.98 -6.74 -6.02
C PHE A 124 -4.74 -8.07 -6.01
N LEU A 125 -4.26 -9.05 -5.25
CA LEU A 125 -4.92 -10.36 -5.14
C LEU A 125 -6.33 -10.23 -4.54
N ILE A 126 -6.49 -9.52 -3.43
CA ILE A 126 -7.82 -9.37 -2.79
C ILE A 126 -8.74 -8.46 -3.60
N ASP A 127 -8.23 -7.43 -4.28
CA ASP A 127 -9.03 -6.62 -5.21
C ASP A 127 -9.58 -7.47 -6.36
N GLU A 128 -8.77 -8.39 -6.90
CA GLU A 128 -9.21 -9.30 -7.96
C GLU A 128 -10.28 -10.28 -7.46
N VAL A 129 -10.11 -10.87 -6.26
CA VAL A 129 -11.15 -11.68 -5.60
C VAL A 129 -12.45 -10.88 -5.43
N LEU A 130 -12.35 -9.62 -5.03
CA LEU A 130 -13.49 -8.69 -4.87
C LEU A 130 -14.18 -8.32 -6.18
N LYS A 131 -13.50 -8.41 -7.33
CA LYS A 131 -14.08 -8.20 -8.67
C LYS A 131 -14.75 -9.46 -9.19
N LEU A 132 -14.12 -10.62 -9.09
CA LEU A 132 -14.66 -11.90 -9.56
C LEU A 132 -16.01 -12.22 -8.91
N GLN A 133 -16.15 -11.94 -7.62
CA GLN A 133 -17.37 -12.19 -6.86
C GLN A 133 -18.47 -11.13 -7.09
N LYS A 134 -18.24 -10.11 -7.94
CA LYS A 134 -19.28 -9.19 -8.44
C LYS A 134 -19.99 -9.73 -9.69
N VAL A 135 -19.42 -10.71 -10.38
CA VAL A 135 -20.03 -11.27 -11.59
C VAL A 135 -21.23 -12.12 -11.15
N PRO A 136 -22.46 -11.82 -11.61
CA PRO A 136 -23.61 -12.67 -11.30
C PRO A 136 -23.37 -14.07 -11.85
N GLU A 137 -23.70 -15.10 -11.06
CA GLU A 137 -23.91 -16.45 -11.60
C GLU A 137 -24.96 -16.36 -12.72
N GLY A 138 -24.51 -16.43 -13.96
CA GLY A 138 -25.34 -16.12 -15.11
C GLY A 138 -24.60 -16.20 -16.43
N ARG A 139 -24.02 -17.37 -16.73
CA ARG A 139 -24.00 -17.97 -18.07
C ARG A 139 -24.09 -19.48 -17.94
#